data_AF-A0A9Q1DGI6-F1
#
_entry.id   AF-A0A9Q1DGI6-F1
#
_cell.length_a   1.000
_cell.length_b   1.000
_cell.length_c   1.000
_cell.angle_alpha   90.00
_cell.angle_beta   90.00
_cell.angle_gamma   90.00
#
_symmetry.space_group_name_H-M   'P 1'
#
loop_
_entity.id
_entity.type
_entity.pdbx_description
1 polymer ?
#
loop_
_entity_poly.entity_id
_entity_poly.type
_entity_poly.pdbx_seq_one_letter_code
_entity_poly.pdbx_strand_id
1 'polypeptide(L)' 'MCLARQGFPSDWTLRWKVDGLSKSTAGSGGVMGKDGLYSWSSTLTLTNAEWTKAVTVTCEATQGSQSPVAHMIRKADCSV' A
#
# COMPACT_ATOMS: atom_id res chain seq x y z
N MET A 1 1.43 -7.00 2.62
CA MET A 1 2.17 -5.78 2.99
C MET A 1 2.50 -5.01 1.72
N CYS A 2 2.40 -3.68 1.73
CA CYS A 2 2.79 -2.82 0.60
C CYS A 2 3.87 -1.85 1.05
N LEU A 3 4.87 -1.63 0.19
CA LEU A 3 6.07 -0.87 0.51
C LEU A 3 6.43 0.06 -0.64
N ALA A 4 6.38 1.35 -0.38
CA ALA A 4 6.95 2.39 -1.22
C ALA A 4 8.35 2.73 -0.71
N ARG A 5 9.36 2.66 -1.58
CA ARG A 5 10.76 2.91 -1.21
C ARG A 5 11.31 4.08 -1.98
N GLN A 6 12.35 4.68 -1.41
CA GLN A 6 13.24 5.61 -2.09
C GLN A 6 12.53 6.83 -2.71
N GLY A 7 11.52 7.33 -2.00
CA GLY A 7 10.73 8.49 -2.41
C GLY A 7 11.24 9.80 -1.82
N PHE A 8 11.22 10.87 -2.60
CA PHE A 8 11.52 12.24 -2.13
C PHE A 8 10.69 13.26 -2.93
N PRO A 9 10.03 14.25 -2.30
CA PRO A 9 10.01 14.57 -0.87
C PRO A 9 9.10 13.62 -0.07
N SER A 10 8.83 13.95 1.21
CA SER A 10 8.23 13.03 2.17
C SER A 10 6.71 12.88 2.10
N ASP A 11 6.11 13.24 0.98
CA ASP A 11 4.68 13.45 0.77
C ASP A 11 3.97 12.22 0.18
N TRP A 12 4.43 11.03 0.57
CA TRP A 12 3.83 9.78 0.12
C TRP A 12 2.57 9.44 0.92
N THR A 13 1.57 8.95 0.20
CA THR A 13 0.36 8.36 0.76
C THR A 13 0.18 6.96 0.20
N LEU A 14 0.03 5.98 1.09
CA LEU A 14 -0.36 4.62 0.73
C LEU A 14 -1.83 4.41 1.05
N ARG A 15 -2.59 3.90 0.08
CA ARG A 15 -4.00 3.56 0.22
C ARG A 15 -4.25 2.14 -0.24
N TRP A 16 -5.22 1.50 0.39
CA TRP A 16 -5.68 0.17 -0.01
C TRP A 16 -7.07 0.25 -0.62
N LYS A 17 -7.26 -0.51 -1.69
CA LYS A 17 -8.56 -0.77 -2.30
C LYS A 17 -8.82 -2.27 -2.31
N VAL A 18 -10.00 -2.65 -1.84
CA VAL A 18 -10.53 -4.01 -1.96
C VAL A 18 -11.75 -3.93 -2.85
N ASP A 19 -11.69 -4.58 -4.01
CA ASP A 19 -12.74 -4.53 -5.04
C ASP A 19 -13.12 -3.09 -5.43
N GLY A 20 -12.12 -2.20 -5.49
CA GLY A 20 -12.27 -0.78 -5.80
C GLY A 20 -12.66 0.10 -4.61
N LEU A 21 -13.05 -0.50 -3.46
CA LEU A 21 -13.45 0.24 -2.27
C LEU A 21 -12.24 0.57 -1.39
N SER A 22 -12.07 1.85 -1.06
CA SER A 22 -11.01 2.31 -0.18
C SER A 22 -11.18 1.74 1.23
N LYS A 23 -10.11 1.14 1.76
CA LYS A 23 -10.05 0.66 3.15
C LYS A 23 -9.20 1.61 4.00
N SER A 24 -9.68 1.88 5.21
CA SER A 24 -8.90 2.57 6.23
C SER A 24 -7.78 1.64 6.70
N THR A 25 -6.53 2.10 6.62
CA THR A 25 -5.37 1.33 7.05
C THR A 25 -4.46 2.17 7.92
N ALA A 26 -3.82 1.53 8.90
CA ALA A 26 -2.71 2.12 9.62
C ALA A 26 -1.46 2.09 8.71
N GLY A 27 -1.15 3.21 8.07
CA GLY A 27 0.15 3.38 7.43
C GLY A 27 1.24 3.53 8.47
N SER A 28 2.40 2.89 8.27
CA SER A 28 3.60 3.24 9.03
C SER A 28 4.07 4.60 8.55
N GLY A 29 4.32 5.54 9.47
CA GLY A 29 4.90 6.84 9.13
C GLY A 29 6.18 6.70 8.31
N GLY A 30 6.43 7.67 7.43
CA GLY A 30 7.59 7.65 6.54
C GLY A 30 8.90 7.60 7.30
N VAL A 31 9.77 6.67 6.94
CA VAL A 31 11.11 6.54 7.53
C VAL A 31 12.13 7.07 6.53
N MET A 32 12.98 8.00 6.95
CA MET A 32 14.10 8.48 6.15
C MET A 32 15.27 7.51 6.28
N GLY A 33 15.74 6.99 5.14
CA GLY A 33 16.92 6.15 5.03
C GLY A 33 18.21 6.96 5.14
N LYS A 34 19.34 6.24 5.24
CA LYS A 34 20.69 6.84 5.25
C LYS A 34 21.07 7.50 3.92
N ASP A 35 20.36 7.16 2.85
CA ASP A 35 20.45 7.75 1.53
C ASP A 35 19.71 9.10 1.42
N GLY A 36 19.02 9.53 2.48
CA GLY A 36 18.21 10.75 2.48
C GLY A 36 16.87 10.61 1.76
N LEU A 37 16.52 9.39 1.34
CA LEU A 37 15.25 9.08 0.71
C LEU A 37 14.28 8.49 1.73
N TYR A 38 13.00 8.68 1.51
CA TYR A 38 11.98 8.21 2.42
C TYR A 38 11.34 6.91 1.93
N SER A 39 10.87 6.10 2.87
CA SER A 39 10.11 4.88 2.60
C SER A 39 8.85 4.83 3.47
N TRP A 40 7.76 4.33 2.90
CA TRP A 40 6.49 4.09 3.59
C TRP A 40 6.08 2.64 3.45
N SER A 41 5.49 2.10 4.49
CA SER A 41 4.80 0.83 4.41
C SER A 41 3.37 0.96 4.89
N SER A 42 2.51 0.11 4.35
CA SER A 42 1.15 -0.03 4.84
C SER A 42 0.78 -1.50 4.84
N THR A 43 0.12 -1.92 5.90
CA THR A 43 -0.38 -3.28 6.05
C THR A 43 -1.89 -3.22 6.09
N LEU A 44 -2.52 -3.97 5.19
CA LEU A 44 -3.95 -4.20 5.20
C LEU A 44 -4.22 -5.52 5.93
N THR A 45 -5.02 -5.45 6.98
CA THR A 45 -5.54 -6.63 7.67
C THR A 45 -6.95 -6.88 7.20
N LEU A 46 -7.20 -8.07 6.67
CA LEU A 46 -8.53 -8.55 6.27
C LEU A 46 -8.88 -9.79 7.07
N THR A 47 -10.16 -10.00 7.34
CA THR A 47 -10.64 -11.30 7.81
C THR A 47 -10.48 -12.35 6.71
N ASN A 48 -10.41 -13.64 7.07
CA ASN A 48 -10.32 -14.71 6.09
C ASN A 48 -11.51 -14.71 5.10
N ALA A 49 -12.70 -14.34 5.58
CA ALA A 49 -13.90 -14.22 4.75
C ALA A 49 -13.78 -13.07 3.73
N GLU A 50 -13.28 -11.91 4.15
CA GLU A 50 -13.03 -10.78 3.24
C GLU A 50 -11.97 -11.15 2.19
N TRP A 51 -10.86 -11.75 2.61
CA TRP A 51 -9.79 -12.16 1.70
C TRP A 51 -10.25 -13.21 0.67
N THR A 52 -11.02 -14.19 1.12
CA THR A 52 -11.53 -15.25 0.23
C THR A 52 -12.52 -14.69 -0.78
N LYS A 53 -13.38 -13.74 -0.38
CA LYS A 53 -14.37 -13.11 -1.26
C LYS A 53 -13.78 -12.04 -2.17
N ALA A 54 -12.71 -11.36 -1.76
CA ALA A 54 -12.09 -10.32 -2.54
C ALA A 54 -11.66 -10.84 -3.91
N VAL A 55 -12.04 -10.12 -4.97
CA VAL A 55 -11.61 -10.38 -6.35
C VAL A 55 -10.28 -9.67 -6.59
N THR A 56 -10.15 -8.47 -6.03
CA THR A 56 -9.05 -7.54 -6.29
C THR A 56 -8.62 -6.88 -4.99
N VAL A 57 -7.34 -7.01 -4.65
CA VAL A 57 -6.74 -6.22 -3.56
C VAL A 57 -5.61 -5.41 -4.16
N THR A 58 -5.71 -4.09 -4.03
CA THR A 58 -4.77 -3.15 -4.67
C THR A 58 -4.20 -2.21 -3.62
N CYS A 59 -2.89 -2.03 -3.65
CA CYS A 59 -2.22 -0.95 -2.95
C CYS A 59 -1.94 0.18 -3.93
N GLU A 60 -2.33 1.40 -3.60
CA GLU A 60 -2.04 2.61 -4.36
C GLU A 60 -1.05 3.47 -3.60
N ALA A 61 0.01 3.88 -4.28
CA ALA A 61 0.99 4.82 -3.79
C ALA A 61 0.87 6.13 -4.56
N THR A 62 0.73 7.23 -3.83
CA THR A 62 0.67 8.59 -4.40
C THR A 62 1.75 9.43 -3.76
N GLN A 63 2.47 10.19 -4.57
CA GLN A 63 3.48 11.14 -4.10
C GLN A 63 3.09 12.54 -4.57
N GLY A 64 2.64 13.37 -3.63
CA GLY A 64 2.19 14.74 -3.93
C GLY A 64 1.06 14.76 -4.95
N SER A 65 1.27 15.48 -6.05
CA SER A 65 0.30 15.60 -7.16
C SER A 65 0.54 14.62 -8.31
N GLN A 66 1.46 13.66 -8.16
CA GLN A 66 1.72 12.65 -9.20
C GLN A 66 0.56 11.68 -9.35
N SER A 67 0.46 11.05 -10.51
CA SER A 67 -0.52 9.99 -10.75
C SER A 67 -0.26 8.81 -9.80
N PRO A 68 -1.30 8.25 -9.16
CA PRO A 68 -1.14 7.12 -8.27
C PRO A 68 -0.62 5.90 -9.02
N VAL A 69 0.38 5.24 -8.44
CA VAL A 69 0.87 3.94 -8.90
C VAL A 69 0.14 2.86 -8.14
N ALA A 70 -0.57 1.99 -8.86
CA ALA A 70 -1.34 0.89 -8.29
C ALA A 70 -0.60 -0.44 -8.46
N HIS A 71 -0.50 -1.21 -7.37
CA HIS A 71 0.00 -2.57 -7.38
C HIS A 71 -1.09 -3.53 -6.91
N MET A 72 -1.45 -4.47 -7.78
CA MET A 72 -2.46 -5.49 -7.50
C MET A 72 -1.81 -6.68 -6.81
N ILE A 73 -2.33 -7.05 -5.65
CA ILE A 73 -1.92 -8.23 -4.89
C ILE A 73 -2.83 -9.38 -5.27
N ARG A 74 -2.25 -10.44 -5.81
CA ARG A 74 -2.97 -11.67 -6.14
C ARG A 74 -2.93 -12.60 -4.94
N LYS A 75 -3.94 -13.47 -4.83
CA LYS A 75 -3.97 -14.47 -3.76
C LYS A 75 -2.75 -15.39 -3.80
N ALA A 76 -2.22 -15.67 -4.99
CA ALA A 76 -1.00 -16.45 -5.20
C ALA A 76 0.28 -15.74 -4.70
N ASP A 77 0.28 -14.41 -4.59
CA ASP A 77 1.45 -13.65 -4.11
C ASP A 77 1.54 -13.66 -2.57
N CYS A 78 0.54 -14.19 -1.89
CA CYS A 78 0.46 -14.27 -0.44
C CYS A 78 0.58 -15.75 -0.01
N SER A 79 1.61 -16.07 0.77
CA SER A 79 1.68 -17.36 1.47
C SER A 79 0.62 -17.39 2.58
N VAL A 80 -0.29 -18.36 2.51
CA VAL A 80 -1.22 -18.72 3.59
C VAL A 80 -0.51 -19.36 4.77
#